data_AF-A0A0J5Q960-F1
#
_entry.id   AF-A0A0J5Q960-F1
#
_cell.length_a   1.000
_cell.length_b   1.000
_cell.length_c   1.000
_cell.angle_alpha   90.00
_cell.angle_beta   90.00
_cell.angle_gamma   90.00
#
_symmetry.space_group_name_H-M   'P 1'
#
loop_
_entity.id
_entity.type
_entity.pdbx_description
1 polymer ?
#
loop_
_entity_poly.entity_id
_entity_poly.type
_entity_poly.pdbx_seq_one_letter_code
_entity_poly.pdbx_strand_id
1 'polypeptide(L)'
;MHILRTVFVATMLMGFGAGAALAADPVQQHNSNAVWFENWVGLTNATLVVAAPNGKMSTVYAESGTPVFELDRAEAQDGVYRFELRAATDEKVEIVNQVDNGRGDSSDDGTMAKPYYSTGFFVVERGVIITPEEIKEEDG
;
A
#
# COMPACT_ATOMS: atom_id res chain seq x y z
N MET A 1 -4.98 27.16 63.95
CA MET A 1 -3.97 26.92 62.89
C MET A 1 -4.07 25.46 62.47
N HIS A 2 -4.86 25.14 61.45
CA HIS A 2 -4.77 23.91 60.66
C HIS A 2 -5.37 24.18 59.29
N ILE A 3 -4.61 23.82 58.27
CA ILE A 3 -4.77 24.16 56.86
C ILE A 3 -5.38 22.92 56.22
N LEU A 4 -6.44 23.05 55.42
CA LEU A 4 -6.80 21.99 54.48
C LEU A 4 -7.26 22.61 53.16
N ARG A 5 -6.31 22.61 52.22
CA ARG A 5 -6.53 22.91 50.81
C ARG A 5 -7.14 21.67 50.16
N THR A 6 -8.33 21.78 49.60
CA THR A 6 -8.90 20.72 48.76
C THR A 6 -8.97 21.22 47.33
N VAL A 7 -8.07 20.69 46.51
CA VAL A 7 -8.00 20.86 45.06
C VAL A 7 -8.89 19.80 44.44
N PHE A 8 -9.89 20.19 43.64
CA PHE A 8 -10.62 19.28 42.77
C PHE A 8 -10.03 19.38 41.36
N VAL A 9 -9.28 18.36 40.93
CA VAL A 9 -8.89 18.15 39.53
C VAL A 9 -9.87 17.15 38.93
N ALA A 10 -10.76 17.63 38.05
CA ALA A 10 -11.61 16.77 37.24
C ALA A 10 -10.82 16.35 35.99
N THR A 11 -10.36 15.10 35.96
CA THR A 11 -9.70 14.51 34.78
C THR A 11 -10.79 13.90 33.90
N MET A 12 -11.12 14.57 32.79
CA MET A 12 -12.03 14.03 31.78
C MET A 12 -11.24 13.15 30.82
N LEU A 13 -11.39 11.83 30.95
CA LEU A 13 -10.87 10.85 29.98
C LEU A 13 -11.86 10.79 28.80
N MET A 14 -11.58 11.52 27.72
CA MET A 14 -12.20 11.25 26.43
C MET A 14 -11.47 10.06 25.79
N GLY A 15 -12.05 8.87 25.92
CA GLY A 15 -11.62 7.70 25.16
C GLY A 15 -11.94 7.92 23.69
N PHE A 16 -10.92 8.21 22.88
CA PHE A 16 -11.02 8.08 21.43
C PHE A 16 -11.07 6.58 21.12
N GLY A 17 -12.26 6.07 20.83
CA GLY A 17 -12.41 4.76 20.23
C GLY A 17 -11.77 4.80 18.84
N ALA A 18 -10.66 4.08 18.67
CA ALA A 18 -10.12 3.79 17.34
C ALA A 18 -11.14 2.90 16.62
N GLY A 19 -11.99 3.49 15.79
CA GLY A 19 -12.82 2.72 14.88
C GLY A 19 -11.91 1.93 13.95
N ALA A 20 -12.11 0.61 13.89
CA ALA A 20 -11.48 -0.22 12.87
C ALA A 20 -11.90 0.33 11.50
N ALA A 21 -10.99 1.02 10.83
CA ALA A 21 -11.20 1.45 9.45
C ALA A 21 -11.31 0.17 8.61
N LEU A 22 -12.44 -0.01 7.93
CA LEU A 22 -12.56 -1.04 6.91
C LEU A 22 -11.48 -0.73 5.86
N ALA A 23 -10.55 -1.67 5.65
CA ALA A 23 -9.54 -1.54 4.61
C ALA A 23 -10.27 -1.44 3.27
N ALA A 24 -10.34 -0.23 2.71
CA ALA A 24 -10.76 -0.03 1.35
C ALA A 24 -9.62 -0.46 0.43
N ASP A 25 -9.94 -1.07 -0.72
CA ASP A 25 -8.91 -1.49 -1.65
C ASP A 25 -8.09 -0.27 -2.12
N PRO A 26 -6.75 -0.36 -2.11
CA PRO A 26 -5.89 0.68 -2.64
C PRO A 26 -6.27 1.07 -4.07
N VAL A 27 -6.41 2.37 -4.31
CA VAL A 27 -6.76 2.92 -5.62
C VAL A 27 -5.52 3.52 -6.24
N GLN A 28 -5.14 3.03 -7.42
CA GLN A 28 -4.02 3.59 -8.18
C GLN A 28 -4.30 5.05 -8.54
N GLN A 29 -3.32 5.91 -8.28
CA GLN A 29 -3.31 7.31 -8.67
C GLN A 29 -2.00 7.65 -9.37
N HIS A 30 -2.00 8.74 -10.14
CA HIS A 30 -0.79 9.22 -10.77
C HIS A 30 -0.82 10.74 -11.01
N ASN A 31 0.37 11.30 -11.18
CA ASN A 31 0.60 12.60 -11.80
C ASN A 31 1.50 12.38 -13.04
N SER A 32 2.09 13.42 -13.61
CA SER A 32 2.91 13.29 -14.82
C SER A 32 4.21 12.50 -14.66
N ASN A 33 4.67 12.21 -13.43
CA ASN A 33 5.95 11.53 -13.19
C ASN A 33 5.93 10.52 -12.04
N ALA A 34 4.80 10.27 -11.40
CA ALA A 34 4.72 9.33 -10.29
C ALA A 34 3.40 8.58 -10.26
N VAL A 35 3.46 7.34 -9.77
CA VAL A 35 2.32 6.47 -9.47
C VAL A 35 2.35 6.14 -7.98
N TRP A 36 1.21 6.25 -7.32
CA TRP A 36 1.01 5.88 -5.92
C TRP A 36 -0.38 5.27 -5.73
N PHE A 37 -0.71 4.90 -4.49
CA PHE A 37 -1.99 4.32 -4.15
C PHE A 37 -2.66 5.10 -3.02
N GLU A 38 -3.91 5.52 -3.24
CA GLU A 38 -4.78 6.06 -2.19
C GLU A 38 -5.51 4.94 -1.44
N ASN A 39 -6.19 5.29 -0.35
CA ASN A 39 -6.83 4.33 0.56
C ASN A 39 -5.86 3.30 1.18
N TRP A 40 -4.61 3.71 1.40
CA TRP A 40 -3.57 2.89 2.01
C TRP A 40 -3.77 2.71 3.53
N VAL A 41 -4.75 1.91 3.92
CA VAL A 41 -5.13 1.67 5.32
C VAL A 41 -5.04 0.18 5.63
N GLY A 42 -4.39 -0.16 6.74
CA GLY A 42 -4.19 -1.55 7.19
C GLY A 42 -3.26 -2.37 6.31
N LEU A 43 -2.33 -1.71 5.61
CA LEU A 43 -1.33 -2.32 4.73
C LEU A 43 0.09 -1.89 5.12
N THR A 44 0.99 -2.85 5.21
CA THR A 44 2.41 -2.67 5.55
C THR A 44 3.30 -3.53 4.68
N ASN A 45 4.62 -3.33 4.75
CA ASN A 45 5.63 -4.13 4.05
C ASN A 45 5.33 -4.26 2.55
N ALA A 46 5.05 -3.12 1.93
CA ALA A 46 4.64 -3.02 0.54
C ALA A 46 5.83 -3.25 -0.39
N THR A 47 5.61 -4.01 -1.46
CA THR A 47 6.52 -4.13 -2.60
C THR A 47 5.75 -3.81 -3.87
N LEU A 48 6.20 -2.77 -4.58
CA LEU A 48 5.70 -2.38 -5.89
C LEU A 48 6.77 -2.71 -6.94
N VAL A 49 6.44 -3.59 -7.88
CA VAL A 49 7.30 -3.94 -9.01
C VAL A 49 6.69 -3.35 -10.27
N VAL A 50 7.47 -2.57 -11.01
CA VAL A 50 7.05 -1.93 -12.27
C VAL A 50 7.91 -2.44 -13.42
N ALA A 51 7.28 -2.93 -14.47
CA ALA A 51 7.92 -3.36 -15.70
C ALA A 51 7.68 -2.32 -16.81
N ALA A 52 8.77 -1.78 -17.35
CA ALA A 52 8.75 -0.90 -18.51
C ALA A 52 8.48 -1.69 -19.81
N PRO A 53 8.10 -1.01 -20.91
CA PRO A 53 7.82 -1.66 -22.20
C PRO A 53 8.96 -2.53 -22.76
N ASN A 54 10.20 -2.17 -22.45
CA ASN A 54 11.38 -2.96 -22.84
C ASN A 54 11.74 -4.11 -21.88
N GLY A 55 10.92 -4.35 -20.85
CA GLY A 55 11.14 -5.37 -19.84
C GLY A 55 12.06 -4.95 -18.69
N LYS A 56 12.59 -3.72 -18.66
CA LYS A 56 13.32 -3.21 -17.48
C LYS A 56 12.38 -3.19 -16.28
N MET A 57 12.83 -3.78 -15.17
CA MET A 57 12.06 -3.84 -13.93
C MET A 57 12.62 -2.86 -12.90
N SER A 58 11.72 -2.18 -12.20
CA SER A 58 11.99 -1.33 -11.05
C SER A 58 11.23 -1.86 -9.84
N THR A 59 11.86 -1.89 -8.67
CA THR A 59 11.24 -2.36 -7.42
C THR A 59 11.29 -1.26 -6.38
N VAL A 60 10.15 -0.98 -5.75
CA VAL A 60 10.02 -0.03 -4.65
C VAL A 60 9.52 -0.78 -3.42
N TYR A 61 10.23 -0.65 -2.31
CA TYR A 61 9.84 -1.20 -1.01
C TYR A 61 9.45 -0.09 -0.05
N ALA A 62 8.36 -0.29 0.68
CA ALA A 62 7.94 0.59 1.76
C ALA A 62 7.50 -0.25 2.96
N GLU A 63 8.22 -0.17 4.08
CA GLU A 63 7.84 -0.83 5.33
C GLU A 63 6.47 -0.33 5.84
N SER A 64 6.23 0.97 5.71
CA SER A 64 4.98 1.64 6.07
C SER A 64 4.62 2.73 5.05
N GLY A 65 3.33 2.99 4.88
CA GLY A 65 2.82 3.98 3.92
C GLY A 65 2.74 3.45 2.48
N THR A 66 2.22 4.27 1.57
CA THR A 66 2.07 3.88 0.15
C THR A 66 3.43 3.80 -0.53
N PRO A 67 3.72 2.73 -1.29
CA PRO A 67 4.86 2.76 -2.21
C PRO A 67 4.59 3.79 -3.31
N VAL A 68 5.63 4.53 -3.70
CA VAL A 68 5.58 5.52 -4.77
C VAL A 68 6.62 5.16 -5.83
N PHE A 69 6.17 4.95 -7.06
CA PHE A 69 7.07 4.80 -8.20
C PHE A 69 7.24 6.15 -8.89
N GLU A 70 8.48 6.61 -9.02
CA GLU A 70 8.82 7.79 -9.79
C GLU A 70 9.38 7.39 -11.16
N LEU A 71 8.83 7.99 -12.22
CA LEU A 71 9.31 7.85 -13.58
C LEU A 71 10.56 8.71 -13.76
N ASP A 72 11.70 8.06 -14.03
CA ASP A 72 12.89 8.75 -14.49
C ASP A 72 12.67 9.24 -15.93
N ARG A 73 12.45 10.55 -16.08
CA ARG A 73 12.19 11.17 -17.38
C ARG A 73 13.37 11.08 -18.36
N ALA A 74 14.60 10.89 -17.87
CA ALA A 74 15.76 10.74 -18.74
C ALA A 74 15.80 9.35 -19.41
N GLU A 75 15.22 8.35 -18.76
CA GLU A 75 15.19 6.95 -19.21
C GLU A 75 13.78 6.45 -19.57
N ALA A 76 12.78 7.32 -19.45
CA ALA A 76 11.39 7.02 -19.72
C ALA A 76 11.22 6.60 -21.17
N GLN A 77 10.48 5.51 -21.36
CA GLN A 77 10.10 5.03 -22.67
C GLN A 77 8.61 5.20 -22.84
N ASP A 78 8.19 5.57 -24.04
CA ASP A 78 6.78 5.66 -24.33
C ASP A 78 6.19 4.23 -24.42
N GLY A 79 4.98 4.08 -23.89
CA GLY A 79 4.24 2.82 -23.91
C GLY A 79 3.60 2.46 -22.58
N VAL A 80 3.16 1.19 -22.50
CA VAL A 80 2.42 0.66 -21.37
C VAL A 80 3.39 0.07 -20.34
N TYR A 81 3.39 0.64 -19.14
CA TYR A 81 4.08 0.10 -17.98
C TYR A 81 3.11 -0.78 -17.21
N ARG A 82 3.55 -1.96 -16.77
CA ARG A 82 2.74 -2.87 -15.96
C ARG A 82 3.30 -2.90 -14.54
N PHE A 83 2.43 -3.11 -13.55
CA PHE A 83 2.89 -3.26 -12.18
C PHE A 83 2.24 -4.43 -11.46
N GLU A 84 2.96 -4.92 -10.46
CA GLU A 84 2.47 -5.79 -9.39
C GLU A 84 2.68 -5.08 -8.05
N LEU A 85 1.64 -5.07 -7.21
CA LEU A 85 1.66 -4.54 -5.86
C LEU A 85 1.37 -5.65 -4.87
N ARG A 86 2.23 -5.77 -3.85
CA ARG A 86 2.11 -6.74 -2.76
C ARG A 86 2.22 -6.01 -1.43
N ALA A 87 1.44 -6.42 -0.43
CA ALA A 87 1.55 -5.89 0.94
C ALA A 87 1.06 -6.93 1.96
N ALA A 88 1.43 -6.75 3.22
CA ALA A 88 0.84 -7.46 4.35
C ALA A 88 -0.37 -6.69 4.88
N THR A 89 -1.51 -7.37 5.06
CA THR A 89 -2.70 -6.78 5.69
C THR A 89 -2.66 -6.94 7.22
N ASP A 90 -3.50 -6.20 7.94
CA ASP A 90 -3.70 -6.40 9.38
C ASP A 90 -4.49 -7.68 9.72
N GLU A 91 -5.16 -8.30 8.73
CA GLU A 91 -5.92 -9.54 8.90
C GLU A 91 -4.97 -10.73 9.06
N LYS A 92 -5.10 -11.49 10.15
CA LYS A 92 -4.34 -12.74 10.36
C LYS A 92 -5.15 -13.95 9.90
N VAL A 93 -4.51 -14.88 9.20
CA VAL A 93 -5.06 -16.16 8.75
C VAL A 93 -4.25 -17.33 9.32
N GLU A 94 -4.92 -18.44 9.60
CA GLU A 94 -4.29 -19.66 10.14
C GLU A 94 -3.43 -20.36 9.07
N ILE A 95 -2.26 -20.84 9.48
CA ILE A 95 -1.34 -21.59 8.62
C ILE A 95 -1.79 -23.06 8.61
N VAL A 96 -2.56 -23.44 7.56
CA VAL A 96 -3.14 -24.79 7.42
C VAL A 96 -2.07 -25.89 7.27
N ASN A 97 -0.90 -25.57 6.71
CA ASN A 97 0.20 -26.51 6.51
C ASN A 97 1.48 -25.95 7.13
N GLN A 98 1.69 -26.18 8.42
CA GLN A 98 2.95 -25.83 9.08
C GLN A 98 4.07 -26.71 8.51
N VAL A 99 5.00 -26.10 7.78
CA VAL A 99 6.24 -26.76 7.36
C VAL A 99 7.29 -26.50 8.44
N ASP A 100 7.50 -27.48 9.31
CA ASP A 100 8.61 -27.45 10.26
C ASP A 100 9.93 -27.65 9.51
N ASN A 101 10.67 -26.55 9.29
CA ASN A 101 11.99 -26.57 8.67
C ASN A 101 13.13 -26.47 9.71
N GLY A 102 12.87 -26.87 10.96
CA GLY A 102 13.89 -26.97 12.02
C GLY A 102 14.46 -25.63 12.51
N ARG A 103 13.81 -24.51 12.18
CA ARG A 103 14.17 -23.16 12.65
C ARG A 103 13.37 -22.89 13.93
N GLY A 104 13.90 -23.34 15.07
CA GLY A 104 13.20 -23.39 16.36
C GLY A 104 12.40 -22.14 16.74
N ASP A 105 11.24 -22.38 17.37
CA ASP A 105 10.40 -21.52 18.24
C ASP A 105 10.26 -20.02 17.93
N SER A 106 10.51 -19.59 16.68
CA SER A 106 10.22 -18.21 16.26
C SER A 106 9.01 -18.11 15.33
N SER A 107 8.24 -19.20 15.23
CA SER A 107 6.98 -19.26 14.47
C SER A 107 5.80 -19.15 15.43
N ASP A 108 5.84 -18.16 16.33
CA ASP A 108 4.83 -17.99 17.36
C ASP A 108 3.45 -17.76 16.72
N ASP A 109 2.49 -18.58 17.13
CA ASP A 109 1.03 -18.50 16.91
C ASP A 109 0.40 -19.21 15.70
N GLY A 110 1.16 -19.84 14.81
CA GLY A 110 0.55 -20.63 13.70
C GLY A 110 -0.35 -19.81 12.77
N THR A 111 -0.19 -18.49 12.75
CA THR A 111 -0.94 -17.55 11.91
C THR A 111 0.01 -16.67 11.11
N MET A 112 -0.45 -16.19 9.94
CA MET A 112 0.28 -15.25 9.09
C MET A 112 -0.62 -14.08 8.71
N ALA A 113 -0.03 -12.92 8.40
CA ALA A 113 -0.78 -11.82 7.79
C ALA A 113 -1.32 -12.28 6.42
N LYS A 114 -2.59 -11.99 6.13
CA LYS A 114 -3.18 -12.25 4.82
C LYS A 114 -2.51 -11.34 3.80
N PRO A 115 -1.94 -11.88 2.71
CA PRO A 115 -1.28 -11.06 1.71
C PRO A 115 -2.32 -10.28 0.90
N TYR A 116 -2.03 -9.01 0.66
CA TYR A 116 -2.68 -8.20 -0.36
C TYR A 116 -1.91 -8.31 -1.68
N TYR A 117 -2.63 -8.42 -2.79
CA TYR A 117 -2.06 -8.48 -4.13
C TYR A 117 -2.95 -7.73 -5.12
N SER A 118 -2.35 -6.87 -5.94
CA SER A 118 -3.02 -6.25 -7.08
C SER A 118 -2.07 -6.02 -8.26
N THR A 119 -2.64 -5.87 -9.44
CA THR A 119 -1.90 -5.59 -10.68
C THR A 119 -2.59 -4.48 -11.44
N GLY A 120 -1.84 -3.78 -12.27
CA GLY A 120 -2.42 -2.79 -13.18
C GLY A 120 -1.40 -2.28 -14.18
N PHE A 121 -1.71 -1.14 -14.78
CA PHE A 121 -0.84 -0.49 -15.74
C PHE A 121 -0.97 1.03 -15.68
N PHE A 122 -0.02 1.72 -16.29
CA PHE A 122 -0.13 3.14 -16.62
C PHE A 122 0.56 3.38 -17.96
N VAL A 123 0.18 4.46 -18.64
CA VAL A 123 0.70 4.79 -19.96
C VAL A 123 1.64 5.97 -19.85
N VAL A 124 2.80 5.85 -20.49
CA VAL A 124 3.76 6.93 -20.64
C VAL A 124 3.77 7.38 -22.10
N GLU A 125 3.65 8.67 -22.32
CA GLU A 125 3.80 9.29 -23.64
C GLU A 125 4.63 10.56 -23.52
N ARG A 126 5.59 10.75 -24.43
CA ARG A 126 6.52 11.88 -24.44
C ARG A 126 7.19 12.07 -23.08
N GLY A 127 7.55 10.97 -22.42
CA GLY A 127 8.23 10.97 -21.12
C GLY A 127 7.38 11.44 -19.93
N VAL A 128 6.05 11.46 -20.05
CA VAL A 128 5.13 11.73 -18.93
C VAL A 128 4.03 10.68 -18.84
N ILE A 129 3.55 10.44 -17.62
CA ILE A 129 2.42 9.55 -17.37
C ILE A 129 1.11 10.27 -17.75
N ILE A 130 0.25 9.58 -18.51
CA ILE A 130 -1.01 10.11 -19.01
C ILE A 130 -2.19 9.20 -18.65
N THR A 131 -3.38 9.77 -18.65
CA THR A 131 -4.64 9.03 -18.66
C THR A 131 -5.08 8.87 -20.12
N PRO A 132 -5.22 7.63 -20.65
CA PRO A 132 -5.67 7.42 -22.03
C PRO A 132 -7.07 7.98 -22.26
N GLU A 133 -7.32 8.56 -23.44
CA GLU A 133 -8.67 8.95 -23.85
C GLU A 133 -9.49 7.70 -24.19
N GLU A 134 -10.72 7.64 -23.69
CA GLU A 134 -11.67 6.57 -24.03
C GLU A 134 -12.21 6.84 -25.44
N ILE A 135 -11.69 6.11 -26.44
CA ILE A 135 -12.24 6.19 -27.81
C ILE A 135 -13.57 5.45 -27.80
N LYS A 136 -14.68 6.21 -27.78
CA LYS A 136 -16.00 5.66 -28.07
C LYS A 136 -16.07 5.38 -29.57
N GLU A 137 -16.21 4.12 -29.94
CA GLU A 137 -16.56 3.77 -31.32
C GLU A 137 -17.93 4.40 -31.62
N GLU A 138 -17.97 5.43 -32.48
CA GLU A 138 -19.22 5.91 -33.05
C GLU A 138 -19.67 4.89 -34.08
N ASP A 139 -20.78 4.19 -33.78
CA ASP A 139 -21.48 3.32 -34.73
C ASP A 139 -21.81 4.13 -36.00
N GLY A 140 -21.18 3.74 -37.12
CA GLY A 140 -21.39 4.34 -38.44
C GLY A 140 -22.67 3.91 -39.15
#